data_AF-A0A250L0E7-F1
#
_entry.id   AF-A0A250L0E7-F1
#
_cell.length_a   1.000
_cell.length_b   1.000
_cell.length_c   1.000
_cell.angle_alpha   90.00
_cell.angle_beta   90.00
_cell.angle_gamma   90.00
#
_symmetry.space_group_name_H-M   'P 1'
#
loop_
_entity.id
_entity.type
_entity.pdbx_description
1 polymer ?
#
loop_
_entity_poly.entity_id
_entity_poly.type
_entity_poly.pdbx_seq_one_letter_code
_entity_poly.pdbx_strand_id
1 'polypeptide(L)'
;MLARRRLRLIKPEAVSNETFYRGGSMKVAFSTQDLQRVDAHFGWAKNIAIYELSAEGYRFLEAIQFEGDLQEDGNEDKLAPKLEAVKDCAILYVAAIGGSGAARVVAQGIHPMKVPQPEPITDLLDKLQQVLKGTPPPWLRKVLAKEGKGQEREFDFEEEEVEHG
;
A
#
# COMPACT_ATOMS: atom_id res chain seq x y z
N MET A 1 -24.88 -2.13 -3.12
CA MET A 1 -23.47 -2.06 -3.58
C MET A 1 -22.89 -0.73 -3.15
N LEU A 2 -21.69 -0.70 -2.56
CA LEU A 2 -20.94 0.55 -2.43
C LEU A 2 -20.56 1.02 -3.85
N ALA A 3 -20.99 2.22 -4.24
CA ALA A 3 -20.43 2.88 -5.41
C ALA A 3 -19.00 3.33 -5.08
N ARG A 4 -18.08 3.18 -6.04
CA ARG A 4 -16.67 3.55 -5.88
C ARG A 4 -16.23 4.44 -7.04
N ARG A 5 -15.57 5.55 -6.72
CA ARG A 5 -14.85 6.38 -7.70
C ARG A 5 -13.37 6.19 -7.50
N ARG A 6 -12.62 6.01 -8.58
CA ARG A 6 -11.17 5.81 -8.55
C ARG A 6 -10.50 6.91 -9.36
N LEU A 7 -9.75 7.76 -8.68
CA LEU A 7 -8.90 8.77 -9.29
C LEU A 7 -7.48 8.22 -9.34
N ARG A 8 -6.85 8.19 -10.52
CA ARG A 8 -5.46 7.77 -10.69
C ARG A 8 -4.64 8.91 -11.25
N LEU A 9 -3.43 9.09 -10.75
CA LEU A 9 -2.46 9.93 -11.41
C LEU A 9 -1.94 9.19 -12.66
N ILE A 10 -2.03 9.82 -13.83
CA ILE A 10 -1.30 9.36 -15.01
C ILE A 10 0.15 9.80 -14.82
N LYS A 11 1.10 8.86 -14.85
CA LYS A 11 2.51 9.07 -14.49
C LYS A 11 3.09 10.34 -15.17
N PRO A 12 3.54 11.36 -14.41
CA PRO A 12 4.31 12.45 -14.98
C PRO A 12 5.74 12.01 -15.31
N GLU A 13 6.29 12.50 -16.42
CA GLU A 13 7.60 12.10 -16.99
C GLU A 13 8.84 12.60 -16.21
N ALA A 14 8.66 13.26 -15.06
CA ALA A 14 9.65 14.19 -14.52
C ALA A 14 10.76 13.56 -13.65
N VAL A 15 10.68 12.28 -13.29
CA VAL A 15 11.79 11.55 -12.65
C VAL A 15 12.07 10.33 -13.50
N SER A 16 13.33 10.12 -13.92
CA SER A 16 13.67 8.91 -14.66
C SER A 16 13.24 7.69 -13.83
N ASN A 17 12.36 6.87 -14.42
CA ASN A 17 11.81 5.67 -13.79
C ASN A 17 12.92 4.66 -13.41
N GLU A 18 14.17 4.88 -13.75
CA GLU A 18 15.27 4.03 -13.29
C GLU A 18 15.81 4.48 -11.92
N THR A 19 15.92 5.78 -11.67
CA THR A 19 16.43 6.30 -10.41
C THR A 19 15.46 6.02 -9.28
N PHE A 20 14.16 6.31 -9.48
CA PHE A 20 13.16 6.16 -8.42
C PHE A 20 13.05 4.73 -7.87
N TYR A 21 13.30 3.71 -8.71
CA TYR A 21 13.16 2.31 -8.32
C TYR A 21 14.51 1.66 -7.99
N ARG A 22 15.59 2.46 -7.94
CA ARG A 22 16.89 1.98 -7.50
C ARG A 22 16.78 1.55 -6.03
N GLY A 23 16.87 0.24 -5.78
CA GLY A 23 16.66 -0.34 -4.45
C GLY A 23 15.22 -0.80 -4.14
N GLY A 24 14.32 -0.77 -5.14
CA GLY A 24 12.94 -1.21 -5.03
C GLY A 24 11.98 -0.11 -4.58
N SER A 25 10.68 -0.41 -4.66
CA SER A 25 9.61 0.48 -4.19
C SER A 25 8.48 -0.36 -3.60
N MET A 26 7.53 0.27 -2.91
CA MET A 26 6.35 -0.41 -2.37
C MET A 26 5.14 0.53 -2.35
N LYS A 27 3.94 -0.04 -2.32
CA LYS A 27 2.71 0.72 -2.15
C LYS A 27 2.34 0.86 -0.68
N VAL A 28 1.92 2.07 -0.29
CA VAL A 28 1.46 2.41 1.06
C VAL A 28 0.07 3.02 0.97
N ALA A 29 -0.87 2.46 1.73
CA ALA A 29 -2.25 2.92 1.81
C ALA A 29 -2.50 3.76 3.06
N PHE A 30 -3.37 4.76 2.94
CA PHE A 30 -3.76 5.66 4.01
C PHE A 30 -5.28 5.76 4.08
N SER A 31 -5.85 5.46 5.26
CA SER A 31 -7.27 5.67 5.53
C SER A 31 -7.54 7.13 5.90
N THR A 32 -8.39 7.79 5.12
CA THR A 32 -8.56 9.24 5.22
C THR A 32 -9.98 9.71 4.86
N GLN A 33 -10.46 10.73 5.57
CA GLN A 33 -11.69 11.45 5.25
C GLN A 33 -11.43 12.58 4.26
N ASP A 34 -10.26 13.23 4.33
CA ASP A 34 -9.95 14.49 3.64
C ASP A 34 -8.87 14.40 2.55
N LEU A 35 -8.26 13.22 2.36
CA LEU A 35 -7.13 12.97 1.44
C LEU A 35 -5.82 13.69 1.83
N GLN A 36 -5.76 14.32 3.00
CA GLN A 36 -4.60 15.07 3.47
C GLN A 36 -3.96 14.42 4.69
N ARG A 37 -4.78 13.86 5.59
CA ARG A 37 -4.34 13.30 6.87
C ARG A 37 -4.83 11.89 7.07
N VAL A 38 -4.13 11.14 7.92
CA VAL A 38 -4.64 9.88 8.46
C VAL A 38 -5.56 10.20 9.63
N ASP A 39 -6.86 10.25 9.35
CA ASP A 39 -7.90 10.69 10.28
C ASP A 39 -9.12 9.75 10.30
N ALA A 40 -9.05 8.62 9.58
CA ALA A 40 -10.17 7.71 9.44
C ALA A 40 -9.91 6.33 10.05
N HIS A 41 -10.97 5.76 10.63
CA HIS A 41 -11.04 4.32 10.88
C HIS A 41 -11.15 3.57 9.54
N PHE A 42 -10.42 2.46 9.39
CA PHE A 42 -10.35 1.73 8.13
C PHE A 42 -11.73 1.36 7.56
N GLY A 43 -12.60 0.75 8.37
CA GLY A 43 -13.92 0.30 7.93
C GLY A 43 -14.83 1.40 7.38
N TRP A 44 -14.59 2.65 7.78
CA TRP A 44 -15.46 3.81 7.51
C TRP A 44 -14.73 4.94 6.79
N ALA A 45 -13.50 4.68 6.34
CA ALA A 45 -12.76 5.63 5.55
C ALA A 45 -13.55 5.97 4.30
N LYS A 46 -13.87 7.25 4.12
CA LYS A 46 -14.46 7.76 2.88
C LYS A 46 -13.50 7.57 1.72
N ASN A 47 -12.20 7.63 1.99
CA ASN A 47 -11.18 7.45 0.97
C ASN A 47 -10.03 6.56 1.48
N ILE A 48 -9.46 5.82 0.54
CA ILE A 48 -8.13 5.22 0.69
C ILE A 48 -7.23 5.91 -0.32
N ALA A 49 -6.19 6.59 0.16
CA ALA A 49 -5.14 7.16 -0.68
C ALA A 49 -3.97 6.17 -0.76
N ILE A 50 -3.43 5.95 -1.96
CA ILE A 50 -2.34 5.01 -2.21
C ILE A 50 -1.18 5.77 -2.82
N TYR A 51 -0.01 5.63 -2.19
CA TYR A 51 1.26 6.19 -2.66
C TYR A 51 2.21 5.04 -2.98
N GLU A 52 3.10 5.28 -3.94
CA GLU A 52 4.30 4.48 -4.10
C GLU A 52 5.45 5.18 -3.38
N LEU A 53 6.24 4.42 -2.65
CA LEU A 53 7.35 4.92 -1.86
C LEU A 53 8.62 4.11 -2.19
N SER A 54 9.73 4.82 -2.37
CA SER A 54 11.09 4.27 -2.46
C SER A 54 12.04 5.05 -1.57
N ALA A 55 13.30 4.66 -1.52
CA ALA A 55 14.32 5.45 -0.85
C ALA A 55 14.49 6.83 -1.50
N GLU A 56 14.25 6.99 -2.80
CA GLU A 56 14.45 8.26 -3.51
C GLU A 56 13.30 9.26 -3.32
N GLY A 57 12.07 8.78 -3.11
CA GLY A 57 10.92 9.64 -2.89
C GLY A 57 9.61 8.86 -2.81
N TYR A 58 8.51 9.60 -2.92
CA TYR A 58 7.18 9.01 -3.08
C TYR A 58 6.36 9.75 -4.12
N ARG A 59 5.34 9.06 -4.63
CA ARG A 59 4.38 9.64 -5.55
C ARG A 59 2.99 9.12 -5.26
N PHE A 60 2.00 10.00 -5.39
CA PHE A 60 0.61 9.62 -5.32
C PHE A 60 0.25 8.76 -6.53
N LEU A 61 -0.31 7.57 -6.30
CA LEU A 61 -0.77 6.68 -7.36
C LEU A 61 -2.25 6.86 -7.62
N GLU A 62 -3.06 6.71 -6.57
CA GLU A 62 -4.50 6.75 -6.70
C GLU A 62 -5.22 7.03 -5.38
N ALA A 63 -6.44 7.55 -5.49
CA ALA A 63 -7.39 7.60 -4.39
C ALA A 63 -8.65 6.86 -4.80
N ILE A 64 -9.14 6.02 -3.89
CA ILE A 64 -10.37 5.27 -4.04
C ILE A 64 -11.35 5.87 -3.05
N GLN A 65 -12.42 6.46 -3.56
CA GLN A 65 -13.50 7.01 -2.76
C GLN A 65 -14.65 6.00 -2.68
N PHE A 66 -15.14 5.82 -1.47
CA PHE A 66 -16.24 4.94 -1.11
C PHE A 66 -17.47 5.80 -0.85
N GLU A 67 -18.59 5.48 -1.48
CA GLU A 67 -19.89 6.14 -1.26
C GLU A 67 -20.86 5.19 -0.54
N GLY A 68 -21.86 5.74 0.15
CA GLY A 68 -22.87 5.00 0.91
C GLY A 68 -22.90 5.39 2.39
N ASP A 69 -23.59 4.59 3.20
CA ASP A 69 -23.64 4.80 4.65
C ASP A 69 -22.32 4.39 5.30
N LEU A 70 -21.46 5.36 5.57
CA LEU A 70 -20.13 5.16 6.16
C LEU A 70 -20.12 5.36 7.68
N GLN A 71 -21.26 5.14 8.35
CA GLN A 71 -21.32 5.22 9.81
C GLN A 71 -20.53 4.11 10.50
N GLU A 72 -20.05 4.45 11.71
CA GLU A 72 -19.39 3.56 12.67
C GLU A 72 -20.39 2.60 13.33
N ASP A 73 -21.01 1.74 12.53
CA ASP A 73 -22.07 0.81 12.93
C ASP A 73 -21.61 -0.65 13.04
N GLY A 74 -20.32 -0.92 12.79
CA GLY A 74 -19.76 -2.27 12.83
C GLY A 74 -20.16 -3.18 11.66
N ASN A 75 -20.80 -2.65 10.60
CA ASN A 75 -21.20 -3.46 9.47
C ASN A 75 -20.00 -3.96 8.64
N GLU A 76 -19.75 -5.27 8.68
CA GLU A 76 -18.63 -5.91 7.99
C GLU A 76 -18.76 -5.92 6.46
N ASP A 77 -19.95 -5.76 5.89
CA ASP A 77 -20.16 -5.72 4.43
C ASP A 77 -19.45 -4.51 3.78
N LYS A 78 -19.13 -3.49 4.58
CA LYS A 78 -18.39 -2.29 4.15
C LYS A 78 -16.88 -2.52 4.06
N LEU A 79 -16.38 -3.63 4.59
CA LEU A 79 -14.94 -3.93 4.73
C LEU A 79 -14.35 -4.58 3.49
N ALA A 80 -15.08 -5.51 2.86
CA ALA A 80 -14.63 -6.23 1.66
C ALA A 80 -14.10 -5.30 0.53
N PRO A 81 -14.81 -4.23 0.11
CA PRO A 81 -14.30 -3.35 -0.94
C PRO A 81 -13.05 -2.56 -0.52
N LYS A 82 -12.83 -2.36 0.79
CA LYS A 82 -11.64 -1.69 1.31
C LYS A 82 -10.44 -2.62 1.38
N LEU A 83 -10.64 -3.86 1.79
CA LEU A 83 -9.60 -4.90 1.72
C LEU A 83 -9.10 -5.07 0.27
N GLU A 84 -10.02 -5.16 -0.68
CA GLU A 84 -9.68 -5.24 -2.11
C GLU A 84 -8.89 -4.02 -2.59
N ALA A 85 -9.15 -2.82 -2.04
CA ALA A 85 -8.43 -1.59 -2.39
C ALA A 85 -6.97 -1.60 -1.93
N VAL A 86 -6.65 -2.31 -0.84
CA VAL A 86 -5.32 -2.29 -0.21
C VAL A 86 -4.50 -3.56 -0.43
N LYS A 87 -5.05 -4.57 -1.12
CA LYS A 87 -4.44 -5.91 -1.24
C LYS A 87 -3.01 -5.96 -1.79
N ASP A 88 -2.62 -4.97 -2.59
CA ASP A 88 -1.28 -4.85 -3.18
C ASP A 88 -0.37 -3.88 -2.38
N CYS A 89 -0.79 -3.42 -1.20
CA CYS A 89 -0.03 -2.49 -0.37
C CYS A 89 0.79 -3.25 0.68
N ALA A 90 2.00 -2.77 0.95
CA ALA A 90 2.82 -3.34 2.02
C ALA A 90 2.40 -2.83 3.40
N ILE A 91 1.92 -1.59 3.48
CA ILE A 91 1.56 -0.90 4.73
C ILE A 91 0.20 -0.23 4.56
N LEU A 92 -0.60 -0.25 5.64
CA LEU A 92 -1.85 0.50 5.76
C LEU A 92 -1.80 1.39 7.01
N TYR A 93 -1.78 2.71 6.83
CA TYR A 93 -1.96 3.67 7.91
C TYR A 93 -3.44 3.95 8.20
N VAL A 94 -3.80 3.96 9.49
CA VAL A 94 -5.18 4.12 9.97
C VAL A 94 -5.21 4.96 11.25
N ALA A 95 -6.26 5.74 11.47
CA ALA A 95 -6.52 6.30 12.79
C ALA A 95 -6.99 5.19 13.76
N ALA A 96 -7.81 4.28 13.24
CA ALA A 96 -8.28 3.11 13.97
C ALA A 96 -8.66 1.95 13.04
N ILE A 97 -8.66 0.73 13.58
CA ILE A 97 -9.09 -0.47 12.89
C ILE A 97 -9.59 -1.49 13.91
N GLY A 98 -10.80 -2.00 13.73
CA GLY A 98 -11.35 -3.09 14.55
C GLY A 98 -10.59 -4.40 14.37
N GLY A 99 -10.70 -5.31 15.35
CA GLY A 99 -9.94 -6.57 15.37
C GLY A 99 -10.14 -7.46 14.15
N SER A 100 -11.38 -7.63 13.67
CA SER A 100 -11.66 -8.43 12.47
C SER A 100 -11.04 -7.82 11.20
N GLY A 101 -11.08 -6.49 11.08
CA GLY A 101 -10.40 -5.75 10.02
C GLY A 101 -8.88 -5.93 10.05
N ALA A 102 -8.26 -5.76 11.22
CA ALA A 102 -6.82 -5.90 11.39
C ALA A 102 -6.35 -7.32 11.04
N ALA A 103 -7.07 -8.35 11.50
CA ALA A 103 -6.75 -9.74 11.17
C ALA A 103 -6.78 -10.01 9.66
N ARG A 104 -7.79 -9.49 8.94
CA ARG A 104 -7.92 -9.67 7.48
C ARG A 104 -6.84 -8.91 6.70
N VAL A 105 -6.46 -7.71 7.15
CA VAL A 105 -5.35 -6.93 6.57
C VAL A 105 -4.02 -7.69 6.73
N VAL A 106 -3.74 -8.19 7.93
CA VAL A 106 -2.53 -8.99 8.20
C VAL A 106 -2.51 -10.29 7.39
N ALA A 107 -3.66 -10.96 7.24
CA ALA A 107 -3.78 -12.17 6.42
C ALA A 107 -3.44 -11.93 4.93
N GLN A 108 -3.57 -10.70 4.44
CA GLN A 108 -3.15 -10.31 3.08
C GLN A 108 -1.66 -9.92 3.00
N GLY A 109 -0.90 -10.04 4.09
CA GLY A 109 0.51 -9.66 4.14
C GLY A 109 0.74 -8.16 4.28
N ILE A 110 -0.29 -7.39 4.64
CA ILE A 110 -0.24 -5.94 4.81
C ILE A 110 0.05 -5.61 6.28
N HIS A 111 0.96 -4.67 6.54
CA HIS A 111 1.27 -4.23 7.89
C HIS A 111 0.41 -3.01 8.31
N PRO A 112 -0.55 -3.16 9.25
CA PRO A 112 -1.33 -2.03 9.73
C PRO A 112 -0.55 -1.17 10.73
N MET A 113 -0.56 0.15 10.51
CA MET A 113 0.09 1.16 11.35
C MET A 113 -0.95 2.13 11.92
N LYS A 114 -1.09 2.17 13.24
CA LYS A 114 -2.03 3.08 13.91
C LYS A 114 -1.41 4.46 14.12
N VAL A 115 -2.16 5.50 13.78
CA VAL A 115 -1.83 6.91 14.01
C VAL A 115 -2.82 7.47 15.05
N PRO A 116 -2.40 7.75 16.29
CA PRO A 116 -3.33 8.06 17.38
C PRO A 116 -3.97 9.45 17.29
N GLN A 117 -3.38 10.36 16.52
CA GLN A 117 -3.89 11.71 16.26
C GLN A 117 -3.81 12.01 14.77
N PRO A 118 -4.72 12.82 14.18
CA PRO A 118 -4.65 13.16 12.77
C PRO A 118 -3.28 13.72 12.38
N GLU A 119 -2.61 13.06 11.44
CA GLU A 119 -1.27 13.41 10.97
C GLU A 119 -1.24 13.54 9.45
N PRO A 120 -0.53 14.54 8.87
CA PRO A 120 -0.38 14.66 7.43
C PRO A 120 0.21 13.39 6.80
N ILE A 121 -0.36 12.98 5.66
CA ILE A 121 0.12 11.82 4.91
C ILE A 121 1.56 12.02 4.44
N THR A 122 1.93 13.24 4.05
CA THR A 122 3.28 13.60 3.62
C THR A 122 4.31 13.40 4.73
N ASP A 123 3.98 13.78 5.97
CA ASP A 123 4.89 13.66 7.11
C ASP A 123 5.16 12.18 7.44
N LEU A 124 4.13 11.33 7.33
CA LEU A 124 4.26 9.88 7.50
C LEU A 124 5.11 9.25 6.39
N LEU A 125 4.94 9.71 5.14
CA LEU A 125 5.75 9.29 4.00
C LEU A 125 7.22 9.69 4.17
N ASP A 126 7.48 10.93 4.60
CA ASP A 126 8.84 11.42 4.88
C ASP A 126 9.52 10.58 5.96
N LYS A 127 8.82 10.31 7.08
CA LYS A 127 9.33 9.44 8.16
C LYS A 127 9.66 8.03 7.65
N LEU A 128 8.76 7.44 6.86
CA LEU A 128 8.96 6.10 6.32
C LEU A 128 10.10 6.08 5.29
N GLN A 129 10.24 7.12 4.47
CA GLN A 129 11.36 7.29 3.55
C GLN A 129 12.70 7.33 4.29
N GLN A 130 12.79 8.02 5.43
CA GLN A 130 14.02 8.02 6.25
C GLN A 130 14.37 6.63 6.77
N VAL A 131 13.36 5.83 7.13
CA VAL A 131 13.57 4.42 7.51
C VAL A 131 14.13 3.61 6.32
N LEU A 132 13.66 3.87 5.10
CA LEU A 132 14.18 3.20 3.90
C LEU A 132 15.62 3.59 3.58
N LYS A 133 15.97 4.88 3.72
CA LYS A 133 17.33 5.40 3.50
C LYS A 133 18.34 4.92 4.53
N GLY A 134 17.88 4.67 5.76
CA GLY A 134 18.72 4.21 6.86
C GLY A 134 18.89 2.69 6.86
N THR A 135 18.49 2.06 7.95
CA THR A 135 18.57 0.61 8.14
C THR A 135 17.15 0.04 8.22
N PRO A 136 16.45 -0.17 7.09
CA PRO A 136 15.08 -0.65 7.12
C PRO A 136 15.00 -2.00 7.83
N PRO A 137 13.91 -2.30 8.57
CA PRO A 137 13.73 -3.59 9.20
C PRO A 137 13.79 -4.77 8.20
N PRO A 138 14.18 -5.98 8.62
CA PRO A 138 14.33 -7.13 7.72
C PRO A 138 13.11 -7.42 6.84
N TRP A 139 11.90 -7.29 7.40
CA TRP A 139 10.66 -7.51 6.65
C TRP A 139 10.46 -6.48 5.53
N LEU A 140 10.86 -5.23 5.76
CA LEU A 140 10.73 -4.14 4.78
C LEU A 140 11.74 -4.28 3.65
N ARG A 141 12.97 -4.73 3.96
CA ARG A 141 13.96 -5.12 2.94
C ARG A 141 13.42 -6.21 2.02
N LYS A 142 12.73 -7.21 2.59
CA LYS A 142 12.12 -8.30 1.81
C LYS A 142 11.03 -7.80 0.86
N VAL A 143 10.19 -6.86 1.31
CA VAL A 143 9.18 -6.21 0.47
C VAL A 143 9.85 -5.48 -0.71
N LEU A 144 10.81 -4.59 -0.43
CA LEU A 144 11.51 -3.83 -1.46
C LEU A 144 12.23 -4.72 -2.49
N ALA A 145 12.84 -5.82 -2.03
CA ALA A 145 13.52 -6.77 -2.90
C ALA A 145 12.57 -7.63 -3.74
N LYS A 146 11.35 -7.90 -3.27
CA LYS A 146 10.33 -8.66 -4.02
C LYS A 146 9.73 -7.81 -5.14
N GLU A 147 9.39 -6.55 -4.82
CA GLU A 147 8.81 -5.61 -5.79
C GLU A 147 9.85 -5.15 -6.83
N GLY A 148 11.12 -5.03 -6.46
CA GLY A 148 12.22 -4.75 -7.40
C GLY A 148 12.53 -5.87 -8.39
N LYS A 149 12.02 -7.10 -8.15
CA LYS A 149 12.13 -8.26 -9.06
C LYS A 149 10.89 -8.43 -9.94
N GLY A 150 9.92 -7.52 -9.86
CA GLY A 150 8.66 -7.57 -10.63
C GLY A 150 8.79 -7.25 -12.12
N GLN A 151 10.01 -7.04 -12.64
CA GLN A 151 10.31 -7.00 -14.07
C GLN A 151 11.53 -7.91 -14.30
N GLU A 152 11.26 -9.05 -14.94
CA GLU A 152 12.21 -10.06 -15.43
C GLU A 152 13.01 -10.89 -14.41
N ARG A 153 12.60 -12.16 -14.29
CA ARG A 153 13.42 -13.33 -14.65
C ARG A 153 12.48 -14.54 -14.72
N GLU A 154 11.90 -14.76 -15.88
CA GLU A 154 11.43 -16.08 -16.28
C GLU A 154 12.72 -16.90 -16.53
N PHE A 155 13.09 -17.76 -15.58
CA PHE A 155 14.14 -18.75 -15.84
C PHE A 155 13.46 -19.88 -16.61
N ASP A 156 13.60 -19.83 -17.93
CA ASP A 156 13.34 -20.96 -18.80
C ASP A 156 14.40 -22.02 -18.50
N PHE A 157 13.99 -23.14 -17.94
CA PHE A 157 14.83 -24.33 -17.84
C PHE A 157 14.54 -25.16 -19.09
N GLU A 158 15.22 -24.86 -20.20
CA GLU A 158 15.32 -25.78 -21.32
C GLU A 158 16.14 -27.02 -20.89
N GLU A 159 15.59 -28.17 -21.27
CA GLU A 159 15.94 -29.56 -21.01
C GLU A 159 17.44 -29.90 -21.02
N GLU A 160 17.89 -30.66 -20.02
CA GLU A 160 18.94 -31.67 -20.23
C GLU A 160 18.30 -33.06 -20.11
N GLU A 161 18.06 -33.68 -21.28
CA GLU A 161 17.82 -35.12 -21.39
C GLU A 161 19.03 -35.88 -20.84
N VAL A 162 18.83 -36.63 -19.76
CA VAL A 162 19.79 -37.64 -19.30
C VAL A 162 19.41 -39.00 -19.86
N GLU A 163 19.95 -39.30 -21.05
CA GLU A 163 19.99 -40.65 -21.62
C GLU A 163 20.70 -41.59 -20.64
N HIS A 164 19.96 -42.54 -20.05
CA HIS A 164 20.55 -43.63 -19.28
C HIS A 164 20.75 -44.83 -20.21
N GLY A 165 22.02 -45.17 -20.45
CA GLY A 165 22.43 -46.46 -21.01
C GLY A 165 22.36 -47.60 -20.01
#